data_AF-A0A1D2M4S0-F1
#
_entry.id   AF-A0A1D2M4S0-F1
#
_cell.length_a   1.000
_cell.length_b   1.000
_cell.length_c   1.000
_cell.angle_alpha   90.00
_cell.angle_beta   90.00
_cell.angle_gamma   90.00
#
_symmetry.space_group_name_H-M   'P 1'
#
loop_
_entity.id
_entity.type
_entity.pdbx_description
1 polymer ?
#
loop_
_entity_poly.entity_id
_entity_poly.type
_entity_poly.pdbx_seq_one_letter_code
_entity_poly.pdbx_strand_id
1 'polypeptide(L)'
;MTCYNNLKCLVQLLFSEDRLKTKQVHFSTSSDDSSVFHSEVDFRFKTYAPPAFDHFRGLFGVSQEDFLVQHKNSPLRELSSSGASGSLFYISKDDEFILKTVQRKERRLLLQVLEDYYQNLKQNPRTLLPKFFGLYNYIPKTGGNKNIRFVVMNNVLPSALKMDWKYDLKGSTYNRRASLAEKMKPYPTFKDLDFVEHFPGGLILEEATYNALMRTLDLAASENSRQMQRLKEEEKDLEESKIQKRTDENWFGGIPARSRNGDNLLVFLGIIDILQSYRLSKKLEHTWKAVVYD
;
A
#
# COMPACT_ATOMS: atom_id res chain seq x y z
N MET A 1 -21.63 25.12 -6.52
CA MET A 1 -21.59 24.41 -5.23
C MET A 1 -22.26 23.02 -5.26
N THR A 2 -22.59 22.47 -6.44
CA THR A 2 -23.45 21.26 -6.57
C THR A 2 -22.76 20.00 -7.11
N CYS A 3 -21.52 20.05 -7.61
CA CYS A 3 -20.88 18.85 -8.20
C CYS A 3 -20.22 17.90 -7.18
N TYR A 4 -19.87 18.37 -5.98
CA TYR A 4 -19.21 17.52 -4.97
C TYR A 4 -20.15 16.46 -4.35
N ASN A 5 -21.47 16.64 -4.47
CA ASN A 5 -22.45 15.74 -3.87
C ASN A 5 -22.90 14.59 -4.79
N ASN A 6 -22.49 14.59 -6.06
CA ASN A 6 -22.80 13.51 -7.00
C ASN A 6 -21.55 12.66 -7.24
N LEU A 7 -21.59 11.38 -6.81
CA LEU A 7 -20.47 10.44 -6.93
C LEU A 7 -19.96 10.31 -8.37
N LYS A 8 -20.87 10.32 -9.36
CA LYS A 8 -20.50 10.29 -10.78
C LYS A 8 -19.75 11.57 -11.19
N CYS A 9 -20.18 12.74 -10.71
CA CYS A 9 -19.46 13.99 -10.98
C CYS A 9 -18.10 14.01 -10.29
N LEU A 10 -17.98 13.52 -9.04
CA LEU A 10 -16.72 13.52 -8.30
C LEU A 10 -15.68 12.57 -8.91
N VAL A 11 -16.10 11.37 -9.32
CA VAL A 11 -15.27 10.42 -10.08
C VAL A 11 -14.79 11.06 -11.39
N GLN A 12 -15.71 11.61 -12.17
CA GLN A 12 -15.37 12.29 -13.43
C GLN A 12 -14.44 13.49 -13.20
N LEU A 13 -14.62 14.23 -12.11
CA LEU A 13 -13.76 15.35 -11.72
C LEU A 13 -12.36 14.89 -11.34
N LEU A 14 -12.22 13.83 -10.53
CA LEU A 14 -10.91 13.37 -10.04
C LEU A 14 -10.11 12.61 -11.09
N PHE A 15 -10.79 11.87 -11.96
CA PHE A 15 -10.17 10.89 -12.86
C PHE A 15 -10.43 11.13 -14.36
N SER A 16 -10.97 12.29 -14.75
CA SER A 16 -10.94 12.72 -16.15
C SER A 16 -9.51 12.72 -16.70
N GLU A 17 -9.34 12.49 -18.01
CA GLU A 17 -8.03 12.53 -18.68
C GLU A 17 -7.27 13.83 -18.37
N ASP A 18 -8.01 14.92 -18.21
CA ASP A 18 -7.50 16.23 -17.86
C ASP A 18 -7.01 16.38 -16.41
N ARG A 19 -7.37 15.48 -15.49
CA ARG A 19 -7.01 15.53 -14.06
C ARG A 19 -6.06 14.42 -13.61
N LEU A 20 -5.91 13.36 -14.41
CA LEU A 20 -4.74 12.48 -14.37
C LEU A 20 -3.45 13.17 -14.85
N LYS A 21 -3.55 14.45 -15.26
CA LYS A 21 -2.42 15.30 -15.67
C LYS A 21 -1.29 15.28 -14.62
N THR A 22 -0.07 15.20 -15.14
CA THR A 22 1.15 15.28 -14.34
C THR A 22 1.52 16.74 -14.14
N LYS A 23 1.69 17.19 -12.90
CA LYS A 23 2.31 18.49 -12.61
C LYS A 23 3.82 18.32 -12.61
N GLN A 24 4.55 19.10 -13.38
CA GLN A 24 6.01 19.08 -13.40
C GLN A 24 6.54 20.43 -12.96
N VAL A 25 7.45 20.42 -12.00
CA VAL A 25 8.21 21.60 -11.57
C VAL A 25 9.67 21.40 -11.93
N HIS A 26 10.35 22.48 -12.30
CA HIS A 26 11.75 22.47 -12.61
C HIS A 26 12.53 23.20 -11.50
N PHE A 27 13.59 22.56 -11.02
CA PHE A 27 14.48 23.10 -10.01
C PHE A 27 15.84 23.29 -10.66
N SER A 28 16.32 24.53 -10.63
CA SER A 28 17.60 24.93 -11.20
C SER A 28 18.54 25.39 -10.10
N THR A 29 19.83 25.11 -10.25
CA THR A 29 20.86 25.57 -9.31
C THR A 29 21.13 27.07 -9.36
N SER A 30 20.68 27.75 -10.43
CA SER A 30 21.00 29.15 -10.74
C SER A 30 19.87 30.15 -10.49
N SER A 31 18.78 29.78 -9.80
CA SER A 31 17.66 30.68 -9.52
C SER A 31 17.78 31.33 -8.14
N ASP A 32 17.90 32.67 -8.11
CA ASP A 32 17.92 33.55 -6.91
C ASP A 32 16.57 33.59 -6.14
N ASP A 33 15.65 32.67 -6.41
CA ASP A 33 14.37 32.61 -5.70
C ASP A 33 14.57 31.88 -4.37
N SER A 34 14.41 32.62 -3.27
CA SER A 34 14.66 32.20 -1.89
C SER A 34 13.68 31.13 -1.35
N SER A 35 12.95 30.44 -2.23
CA SER A 35 12.08 29.32 -1.88
C SER A 35 12.82 27.96 -1.92
N VAL A 36 13.85 27.87 -1.07
CA VAL A 36 14.22 26.69 -0.25
C VAL A 36 14.27 25.33 -0.98
N PHE A 37 15.32 25.07 -1.77
CA PHE A 37 15.96 23.74 -1.93
C PHE A 37 17.32 23.92 -2.64
N HIS A 38 18.44 23.82 -1.92
CA HIS A 38 19.77 23.78 -2.53
C HIS A 38 20.08 22.36 -3.01
N SER A 39 19.72 22.04 -4.25
CA SER A 39 20.24 20.83 -4.91
C SER A 39 21.53 21.17 -5.64
N GLU A 40 22.55 20.32 -5.56
CA GLU A 40 23.80 20.47 -6.33
C GLU A 40 23.60 20.29 -7.84
N VAL A 41 22.44 19.79 -8.28
CA VAL A 41 22.15 19.39 -9.66
C VAL A 41 20.74 19.79 -10.04
N ASP A 42 20.57 20.35 -11.24
CA ASP A 42 19.24 20.62 -11.81
C ASP A 42 18.39 19.35 -11.92
N PHE A 43 17.11 19.45 -11.60
CA PHE A 43 16.19 18.33 -11.73
C PHE A 43 14.77 18.76 -12.10
N ARG A 44 13.98 17.80 -12.56
CA ARG A 44 12.53 17.95 -12.73
C ARG A 44 11.83 17.03 -11.75
N PHE A 45 10.83 17.55 -11.09
CA PHE A 45 9.98 16.79 -10.18
C PHE A 45 8.58 16.70 -10.77
N LYS A 46 8.10 15.47 -10.95
CA LYS A 46 6.76 15.18 -11.49
C LYS A 46 5.86 14.63 -10.40
N THR A 47 4.69 15.22 -10.23
CA THR A 47 3.60 14.72 -9.38
C THR A 47 2.48 14.20 -10.27
N TYR A 48 2.07 12.95 -10.09
CA TYR A 48 1.01 12.32 -10.87
C TYR A 48 -0.33 12.37 -10.14
N ALA A 49 -1.42 12.61 -10.89
CA ALA A 49 -2.79 12.72 -10.37
C ALA A 49 -2.92 13.51 -9.04
N PRO A 50 -2.36 14.73 -8.91
CA PRO A 50 -2.38 15.46 -7.64
C PRO A 50 -3.76 15.58 -6.98
N PRO A 51 -4.86 15.89 -7.71
CA PRO A 51 -6.20 15.99 -7.11
C PRO A 51 -6.70 14.68 -6.50
N ALA A 52 -6.41 13.54 -7.14
CA ALA A 52 -6.83 12.23 -6.63
C ALA A 52 -6.13 11.89 -5.32
N PHE A 53 -4.81 12.05 -5.27
CA PHE A 53 -4.05 11.81 -4.04
C PHE A 53 -4.36 12.81 -2.93
N ASP A 54 -4.72 14.05 -3.28
CA ASP A 54 -5.24 15.02 -2.32
C ASP A 54 -6.55 14.58 -1.68
N HIS A 55 -7.47 14.08 -2.52
CA HIS A 55 -8.71 13.51 -2.03
C HIS A 55 -8.47 12.27 -1.14
N PHE A 56 -7.57 11.36 -1.53
CA PHE A 56 -7.24 10.18 -0.72
C PHE A 56 -6.64 10.57 0.63
N ARG A 57 -5.72 11.53 0.68
CA ARG A 57 -5.20 12.06 1.95
C ARG A 57 -6.33 12.56 2.85
N GLY A 58 -7.27 13.33 2.29
CA GLY A 58 -8.47 13.77 3.01
C GLY A 58 -9.33 12.61 3.55
N LEU A 59 -9.54 11.55 2.77
CA LEU A 59 -10.27 10.35 3.24
C LEU A 59 -9.57 9.63 4.40
N PHE A 60 -8.24 9.73 4.47
CA PHE A 60 -7.43 9.11 5.52
C PHE A 60 -7.12 10.05 6.68
N GLY A 61 -7.66 11.27 6.68
CA GLY A 61 -7.42 12.26 7.73
C GLY A 61 -6.01 12.85 7.72
N VAL A 62 -5.29 12.76 6.61
CA VAL A 62 -3.95 13.36 6.45
C VAL A 62 -4.11 14.73 5.82
N SER A 63 -3.80 15.80 6.56
CA SER A 63 -3.85 17.15 6.00
C SER A 63 -2.68 17.38 5.04
N GLN A 64 -2.83 18.34 4.12
CA GLN A 64 -1.73 18.73 3.25
C GLN A 64 -0.55 19.32 4.05
N GLU A 65 -0.83 20.00 5.16
CA GLU A 65 0.19 20.57 6.03
C GLU A 65 1.01 19.46 6.71
N ASP A 66 0.35 18.49 7.35
CA ASP A 66 1.03 17.34 7.98
C ASP A 66 1.92 16.62 6.97
N PHE A 67 1.35 16.29 5.80
CA PHE A 67 2.06 15.63 4.72
C PHE A 67 3.30 16.42 4.24
N LEU A 68 3.27 17.75 4.22
CA LEU A 68 4.40 18.57 3.78
C LEU A 68 5.41 18.85 4.90
N VAL A 69 4.95 19.12 6.12
CA VAL A 69 5.78 19.44 7.29
C VAL A 69 6.68 18.26 7.63
N GLN A 70 6.15 17.04 7.57
CA GLN A 70 6.90 15.80 7.84
C GLN A 70 8.06 15.58 6.86
N HIS A 71 7.94 16.10 5.63
CA HIS A 71 8.95 15.92 4.58
C HIS A 71 9.93 17.10 4.45
N LYS A 72 9.71 18.21 5.16
CA LYS A 72 10.53 19.42 5.01
C LYS A 72 11.78 19.47 5.86
N ASN A 73 11.81 18.82 7.04
CA ASN A 73 12.85 19.09 8.05
C ASN A 73 13.40 17.85 8.77
N SER A 74 13.21 16.64 8.23
CA SER A 74 13.77 15.42 8.84
C SER A 74 14.22 14.43 7.78
N PRO A 75 15.48 13.93 7.84
CA PRO A 75 15.96 12.97 6.88
C PRO A 75 15.13 11.68 6.98
N LEU A 76 14.77 11.12 5.82
CA LEU A 76 14.14 9.82 5.76
C LEU A 76 15.15 8.73 6.13
N ARG A 77 14.71 7.71 6.86
CA ARG A 77 15.55 6.56 7.21
C ARG A 77 15.38 5.46 6.16
N GLU A 78 16.48 5.00 5.57
CA GLU A 78 16.43 3.85 4.66
C GLU A 78 16.12 2.57 5.43
N LEU A 79 15.19 1.78 4.92
CA LEU A 79 14.88 0.46 5.42
C LEU A 79 15.65 -0.58 4.60
N SER A 80 16.38 -1.47 5.27
CA SER A 80 17.03 -2.60 4.62
C SER A 80 15.97 -3.49 3.96
N SER A 81 15.87 -3.46 2.63
CA SER A 81 14.91 -4.30 1.92
C SER A 81 15.52 -5.68 1.63
N SER A 82 14.84 -6.75 2.02
CA SER A 82 15.21 -8.15 1.69
C SER A 82 14.44 -8.67 0.46
N GLY A 83 13.75 -7.79 -0.25
CA GLY A 83 12.84 -8.13 -1.35
C GLY A 83 13.56 -8.32 -2.69
N ALA A 84 13.14 -9.35 -3.43
CA ALA A 84 13.67 -9.66 -4.78
C ALA A 84 13.36 -8.60 -5.85
N SER A 85 12.54 -7.58 -5.54
CA SER A 85 12.14 -6.52 -6.48
C SER A 85 13.24 -5.48 -6.74
N GLY A 86 14.25 -5.40 -5.87
CA GLY A 86 15.25 -4.33 -5.90
C GLY A 86 14.67 -2.94 -5.60
N SER A 87 13.47 -2.85 -5.01
CA SER A 87 12.87 -1.59 -4.59
C SER A 87 13.45 -1.13 -3.26
N LEU A 88 13.96 0.09 -3.23
CA LEU A 88 14.33 0.81 -2.01
C LEU A 88 13.08 1.29 -1.25
N PHE A 89 13.16 1.24 0.07
CA PHE A 89 12.14 1.71 0.99
C PHE A 89 12.76 2.71 1.96
N TYR A 90 12.06 3.80 2.20
CA TYR A 90 12.40 4.79 3.20
C TYR A 90 11.21 5.02 4.12
N ILE A 91 11.47 5.41 5.35
CA ILE A 91 10.44 5.72 6.35
C ILE A 91 10.64 7.14 6.88
N SER A 92 9.53 7.84 7.12
CA SER A 92 9.52 9.13 7.79
C SER A 92 9.96 9.00 9.26
N LYS A 93 10.42 10.11 9.85
CA LYS A 93 10.96 10.12 11.22
C LYS A 93 9.91 9.78 12.28
N ASP A 94 8.67 10.20 12.05
CA ASP A 94 7.50 9.92 12.87
C ASP A 94 6.87 8.55 12.58
N ASP A 95 7.45 7.79 11.65
CA ASP A 95 7.09 6.41 11.36
C ASP A 95 5.72 6.21 10.67
N GLU A 96 5.10 7.30 10.22
CA GLU A 96 3.77 7.27 9.61
C GLU A 96 3.80 6.94 8.10
N PHE A 97 4.88 7.33 7.40
CA PHE A 97 4.96 7.26 5.94
C PHE A 97 6.10 6.37 5.47
N ILE A 98 5.77 5.52 4.50
CA ILE A 98 6.73 4.75 3.73
C ILE A 98 6.83 5.37 2.33
N LEU A 99 8.06 5.65 1.92
CA LEU A 99 8.39 5.95 0.54
C LEU A 99 8.97 4.70 -0.10
N LYS A 100 8.28 4.17 -1.09
CA LYS A 100 8.72 2.99 -1.83
C LYS A 100 9.07 3.38 -3.26
N THR A 101 10.28 3.04 -3.70
CA THR A 101 10.64 3.15 -5.12
C THR A 101 9.87 2.13 -5.96
N VAL A 102 9.38 2.56 -7.12
CA VAL A 102 8.54 1.75 -8.01
C VAL A 102 9.08 1.76 -9.43
N GLN A 103 8.92 0.65 -10.14
CA GLN A 103 9.28 0.54 -11.54
C GLN A 103 8.26 1.29 -12.44
N ARG A 104 8.65 1.56 -13.69
CA ARG A 104 7.76 2.23 -14.67
C ARG A 104 6.41 1.51 -14.83
N LYS A 105 6.43 0.18 -14.81
CA LYS A 105 5.23 -0.68 -14.94
C LYS A 105 4.30 -0.56 -13.73
N GLU A 106 4.86 -0.55 -12.51
CA GLU A 106 4.09 -0.45 -11.26
C GLU A 106 3.43 0.93 -11.13
N ARG A 107 4.15 2.00 -11.49
CA ARG A 107 3.56 3.35 -11.58
C ARG A 107 2.41 3.40 -12.60
N ARG A 108 2.57 2.77 -13.77
CA ARG A 108 1.52 2.73 -14.79
C ARG A 108 0.29 2.00 -14.25
N LEU A 109 0.50 0.83 -13.64
CA LEU A 109 -0.56 0.05 -13.01
C LEU A 109 -1.30 0.89 -11.96
N LEU A 110 -0.59 1.53 -11.03
CA LEU A 110 -1.22 2.36 -9.99
C LEU A 110 -2.12 3.45 -10.60
N LEU A 111 -1.66 4.13 -11.66
CA LEU A 111 -2.46 5.15 -12.34
C LEU A 111 -3.72 4.58 -13.03
N GLN A 112 -3.62 3.37 -13.59
CA GLN A 112 -4.75 2.71 -14.25
C GLN A 112 -5.82 2.25 -13.25
N VAL A 113 -5.43 1.87 -12.04
CA VAL A 113 -6.35 1.35 -11.02
C VAL A 113 -6.85 2.40 -10.03
N LEU A 114 -6.57 3.69 -10.24
CA LEU A 114 -6.92 4.74 -9.27
C LEU A 114 -8.43 4.84 -9.01
N GLU A 115 -9.25 4.67 -10.05
CA GLU A 115 -10.71 4.69 -9.92
C GLU A 115 -11.21 3.48 -9.14
N ASP A 116 -10.78 2.27 -9.51
CA ASP A 116 -11.15 1.04 -8.80
C ASP A 116 -10.71 1.10 -7.33
N TYR A 117 -9.51 1.63 -7.07
CA TYR A 117 -9.01 1.88 -5.73
C TYR A 117 -9.90 2.86 -4.96
N TYR A 118 -10.33 3.97 -5.58
CA TYR A 118 -11.27 4.91 -4.96
C TYR A 118 -12.61 4.26 -4.60
N GLN A 119 -13.18 3.45 -5.51
CA GLN A 119 -14.42 2.73 -5.26
C GLN A 119 -14.26 1.75 -4.09
N ASN A 120 -13.14 1.04 -4.00
CA ASN A 120 -12.85 0.19 -2.85
C ASN A 120 -12.81 0.99 -1.54
N LEU A 121 -12.12 2.14 -1.50
CA LEU A 121 -12.08 2.98 -0.28
C LEU A 121 -13.47 3.39 0.20
N LYS A 122 -14.40 3.63 -0.73
CA LYS A 122 -15.79 3.97 -0.42
C LYS A 122 -16.61 2.79 0.05
N GLN A 123 -16.49 1.65 -0.63
CA GLN A 123 -17.29 0.46 -0.37
C GLN A 123 -16.76 -0.35 0.83
N ASN A 124 -15.47 -0.22 1.10
CA ASN A 124 -14.76 -0.94 2.14
C ASN A 124 -13.86 0.01 2.96
N PRO A 125 -14.44 0.75 3.93
CA PRO A 125 -13.68 1.64 4.82
C PRO A 125 -12.58 0.94 5.65
N ARG A 126 -12.60 -0.40 5.73
CA ARG A 126 -11.62 -1.24 6.44
C ARG A 126 -10.71 -2.01 5.51
N THR A 127 -10.51 -1.49 4.30
CA THR A 127 -9.60 -2.09 3.34
C THR A 127 -8.22 -2.34 3.97
N LEU A 128 -7.67 -3.52 3.69
CA LEU A 128 -6.30 -3.88 4.06
C LEU A 128 -5.29 -3.41 2.99
N LEU A 129 -5.76 -2.76 1.92
CA LEU A 129 -4.88 -2.25 0.88
C LEU A 129 -3.99 -1.10 1.41
N PRO A 130 -2.81 -0.90 0.81
CA PRO A 130 -1.98 0.26 1.10
C PRO A 130 -2.76 1.56 0.91
N LYS A 131 -2.64 2.47 1.87
CA LYS A 131 -3.17 3.84 1.77
C LYS A 131 -2.17 4.68 0.99
N PHE A 132 -2.45 4.94 -0.29
CA PHE A 132 -1.55 5.76 -1.13
C PHE A 132 -1.81 7.26 -0.94
N PHE A 133 -0.74 8.00 -0.65
CA PHE A 133 -0.78 9.44 -0.37
C PHE A 133 -0.16 10.30 -1.47
N GLY A 134 0.60 9.71 -2.38
CA GLY A 134 1.17 10.44 -3.50
C GLY A 134 2.04 9.57 -4.39
N LEU A 135 2.15 9.96 -5.66
CA LEU A 135 2.99 9.30 -6.64
C LEU A 135 3.85 10.33 -7.35
N TYR A 136 5.16 10.10 -7.34
CA TYR A 136 6.15 11.09 -7.76
C TYR A 136 7.21 10.49 -8.67
N ASN A 137 7.91 11.37 -9.40
CA ASN A 137 9.05 11.00 -10.22
C ASN A 137 10.08 12.13 -10.26
N TYR A 138 11.24 11.84 -9.69
CA TYR A 138 12.43 12.66 -9.74
C TYR A 138 13.23 12.35 -11.01
N ILE A 139 13.58 13.38 -11.76
CA ILE A 139 14.29 13.29 -13.04
C ILE A 139 15.51 14.22 -12.98
N PRO A 140 16.72 13.68 -12.72
CA PRO A 140 17.94 14.48 -12.76
C PRO A 140 18.22 14.95 -14.21
N LYS A 141 18.80 16.15 -14.38
CA LYS A 141 19.18 16.68 -15.70
C LYS A 141 20.58 16.26 -16.16
N THR A 142 21.49 15.91 -15.25
CA THR A 142 22.85 15.48 -15.61
C THR A 142 22.90 14.03 -16.10
N GLY A 143 23.72 13.78 -17.12
CA GLY A 143 23.76 12.53 -17.88
C GLY A 143 24.27 11.34 -17.08
N GLY A 144 23.45 10.28 -16.99
CA GLY A 144 23.80 8.97 -16.43
C GLY A 144 22.77 8.41 -15.44
N ASN A 145 22.05 9.27 -14.71
CA ASN A 145 21.14 8.83 -13.65
C ASN A 145 19.74 8.51 -14.17
N LYS A 146 19.21 7.35 -13.76
CA LYS A 146 17.85 6.88 -14.13
C LYS A 146 16.81 7.63 -13.30
N ASN A 147 15.66 7.93 -13.93
CA ASN A 147 14.49 8.49 -13.26
C ASN A 147 14.08 7.64 -12.06
N ILE A 148 13.95 8.28 -10.89
CA ILE A 148 13.50 7.65 -9.65
C ILE A 148 11.99 7.91 -9.52
N ARG A 149 11.20 6.85 -9.53
CA ARG A 149 9.75 6.91 -9.25
C ARG A 149 9.52 6.34 -7.88
N PHE A 150 8.66 6.99 -7.11
CA PHE A 150 8.30 6.50 -5.80
C PHE A 150 6.86 6.82 -5.48
N VAL A 151 6.28 5.97 -4.63
CA VAL A 151 4.97 6.15 -4.04
C VAL A 151 5.14 6.43 -2.55
N VAL A 152 4.34 7.34 -2.02
CA VAL A 152 4.21 7.57 -0.58
C VAL A 152 2.96 6.86 -0.11
N MET A 153 3.09 6.02 0.90
CA MET A 153 2.00 5.21 1.45
C MET A 153 2.10 5.11 2.97
N ASN A 154 1.03 4.65 3.63
CA ASN A 154 1.07 4.45 5.08
C ASN A 154 2.08 3.38 5.48
N ASN A 155 2.67 3.55 6.64
CA ASN A 155 3.25 2.44 7.36
C ASN A 155 2.13 1.54 7.91
N VAL A 156 2.15 0.26 7.55
CA VAL A 156 1.20 -0.74 8.06
C VAL A 156 1.58 -1.19 9.48
N LEU A 157 2.86 -1.09 9.83
CA LEU A 157 3.42 -1.58 11.09
C LEU A 157 4.15 -0.45 11.81
N PRO A 158 3.44 0.37 12.62
CA PRO A 158 4.06 1.45 13.38
C PRO A 158 5.16 0.89 14.30
N SER A 159 6.37 1.44 14.23
CA SER A 159 7.54 1.16 15.06
C SER A 159 7.28 1.45 16.54
N ALA A 160 6.27 2.26 16.86
CA ALA A 160 5.80 2.44 18.23
C ALA A 160 5.28 1.13 18.85
N LEU A 161 4.82 0.19 18.02
CA LEU A 161 4.41 -1.12 18.44
C LEU A 161 5.60 -2.08 18.37
N LYS A 162 6.02 -2.56 19.54
CA LYS A 162 6.99 -3.66 19.62
C LYS A 162 6.31 -4.95 19.16
N MET A 163 6.59 -5.36 17.93
CA MET A 163 6.10 -6.62 17.39
C MET A 163 6.96 -7.78 17.89
N ASP A 164 6.36 -8.74 18.60
CA ASP A 164 7.05 -9.98 18.98
C ASP A 164 7.40 -10.81 17.74
N TRP A 165 6.48 -10.82 16.76
CA TRP A 165 6.64 -11.53 15.50
C TRP A 165 6.19 -10.68 14.32
N LYS A 166 6.93 -10.77 13.21
CA LYS A 166 6.61 -10.08 11.96
C LYS A 166 6.76 -11.07 10.81
N TYR A 167 5.73 -11.14 9.95
CA TYR A 167 5.68 -12.08 8.84
C TYR A 167 5.39 -11.37 7.51
N ASP A 168 6.15 -11.71 6.47
CA ASP A 168 5.73 -11.56 5.07
C ASP A 168 5.11 -12.90 4.67
N LEU A 169 3.80 -12.92 4.37
CA LEU A 169 3.06 -14.12 3.96
C LEU A 169 2.57 -13.98 2.52
N LYS A 170 2.76 -15.02 1.70
CA LYS A 170 2.38 -15.01 0.27
C LYS A 170 1.59 -16.24 -0.18
N GLY A 171 1.34 -17.20 0.71
CA GLY A 171 0.64 -18.43 0.40
C GLY A 171 1.42 -19.39 -0.47
N SER A 172 2.75 -19.41 -0.37
CA SER A 172 3.56 -20.33 -1.17
C SER A 172 4.65 -20.95 -0.32
N THR A 173 5.26 -22.02 -0.83
CA THR A 173 6.33 -22.72 -0.12
C THR A 173 7.72 -22.37 -0.68
N TYR A 174 7.81 -22.09 -1.98
CA TYR A 174 9.08 -21.80 -2.64
C TYR A 174 9.70 -20.47 -2.20
N ASN A 175 10.90 -20.52 -1.63
CA ASN A 175 11.63 -19.37 -1.08
C ASN A 175 10.85 -18.57 -0.01
N ARG A 176 9.99 -19.27 0.74
CA ARG A 176 9.15 -18.72 1.81
C ARG A 176 9.62 -19.12 3.20
N ARG A 177 10.95 -19.17 3.38
CA ARG A 177 11.63 -19.22 4.67
C ARG A 177 12.56 -18.00 4.79
N ALA A 178 12.64 -17.40 5.97
CA ALA A 178 13.58 -16.33 6.27
C ALA A 178 15.02 -16.86 6.19
N SER A 179 15.92 -16.04 5.64
CA SER A 179 17.35 -16.39 5.59
C SER A 179 17.95 -16.35 7.00
N LEU A 180 19.06 -17.05 7.19
CA LEU A 180 19.78 -17.02 8.47
C LEU A 180 20.14 -15.59 8.88
N ALA A 181 20.61 -14.78 7.92
CA ALA A 181 20.93 -13.37 8.16
C ALA A 181 19.72 -12.53 8.58
N GLU A 182 18.53 -12.79 8.03
CA GLU A 182 17.30 -12.11 8.47
C GLU A 182 16.91 -12.52 9.89
N LYS A 183 17.03 -13.81 10.23
CA LYS A 183 16.71 -14.35 11.55
C LYS A 183 17.63 -13.81 12.66
N MET A 184 18.84 -13.38 12.33
CA MET A 184 19.80 -12.79 13.27
C MET A 184 19.53 -11.30 13.56
N LYS A 185 18.61 -10.65 12.85
CA LYS A 185 18.26 -9.25 13.12
C LYS A 185 17.49 -9.14 14.44
N PRO A 186 17.55 -7.99 15.15
CA PRO A 186 16.76 -7.77 16.37
C PRO A 186 15.25 -7.90 16.16
N TYR A 187 14.76 -7.57 14.96
CA TYR A 187 13.35 -7.60 14.59
C TYR A 187 13.16 -8.31 13.23
N PRO A 188 13.31 -9.64 13.20
CA PRO A 188 13.35 -10.42 11.97
C PRO A 188 11.98 -10.40 11.25
N THR A 189 12.03 -10.48 9.93
CA THR A 189 10.84 -10.68 9.09
C THR A 189 10.79 -12.14 8.65
N PHE A 190 9.92 -12.91 9.28
CA PHE A 190 9.67 -14.31 8.97
C PHE A 190 8.83 -14.48 7.70
N LYS A 191 8.80 -15.70 7.16
CA LYS A 191 7.98 -16.05 5.99
C LYS A 191 7.06 -17.23 6.28
N ASP A 192 6.30 -17.68 5.28
CA ASP A 192 5.25 -18.69 5.40
C ASP A 192 5.71 -19.98 6.09
N LEU A 193 6.88 -20.51 5.75
CA LEU A 193 7.38 -21.76 6.35
C LEU A 193 7.81 -21.58 7.81
N ASP A 194 8.27 -20.39 8.18
CA ASP A 194 8.57 -20.07 9.58
C ASP A 194 7.27 -19.90 10.38
N PHE A 195 6.24 -19.28 9.78
CA PHE A 195 4.93 -19.13 10.41
C PHE A 195 4.30 -20.49 10.75
N VAL A 196 4.29 -21.42 9.79
CA VAL A 196 3.75 -22.77 9.99
C VAL A 196 4.51 -23.53 11.09
N GLU A 197 5.81 -23.28 11.23
CA GLU A 197 6.66 -23.86 12.27
C GLU A 197 6.39 -23.24 13.64
N HIS A 198 6.24 -21.91 13.72
CA HIS A 198 5.96 -21.21 14.97
C HIS A 198 4.53 -21.42 15.47
N PHE A 199 3.56 -21.56 14.56
CA PHE A 199 2.13 -21.73 14.87
C PHE A 199 1.56 -22.96 14.16
N PRO A 200 1.91 -24.19 14.60
CA PRO A 200 1.41 -25.42 14.01
C PRO A 200 -0.10 -25.58 14.26
N GLY A 201 -0.90 -25.30 13.23
CA GLY A 201 -2.36 -25.23 13.31
C GLY A 201 -2.94 -23.83 13.20
N GLY A 202 -2.10 -22.81 13.01
CA GLY A 202 -2.52 -21.45 12.71
C GLY A 202 -2.88 -20.62 13.94
N LEU A 203 -3.56 -19.51 13.66
CA LEU A 203 -4.12 -18.61 14.66
C LEU A 203 -5.64 -18.84 14.70
N ILE A 204 -6.18 -18.88 15.91
CA ILE A 204 -7.62 -19.01 16.17
C ILE A 204 -8.19 -17.59 16.26
N LEU A 205 -9.23 -17.33 15.47
CA LEU A 205 -9.98 -16.08 15.47
C LEU A 205 -11.44 -16.37 15.82
N GLU A 206 -12.13 -15.40 16.43
CA GLU A 206 -13.58 -15.47 16.56
C GLU A 206 -14.24 -15.59 15.17
N GLU A 207 -15.27 -16.41 15.03
CA GLU A 207 -15.91 -16.71 13.75
C GLU A 207 -16.33 -15.45 12.98
N ALA A 208 -16.93 -14.47 13.67
CA ALA A 208 -17.34 -13.20 13.06
C ALA A 208 -16.13 -12.43 12.50
N THR A 209 -15.06 -12.36 13.28
CA THR A 209 -13.79 -11.71 12.93
C THR A 209 -13.11 -12.42 11.76
N TYR A 210 -13.06 -13.76 11.77
CA TYR A 210 -12.55 -14.58 10.67
C TYR A 210 -13.33 -14.32 9.39
N ASN A 211 -14.66 -14.37 9.44
CA ASN A 211 -15.50 -14.14 8.27
C ASN A 211 -15.33 -12.72 7.71
N ALA A 212 -15.18 -11.72 8.58
CA ALA A 212 -14.89 -10.35 8.16
C ALA A 212 -13.49 -10.21 7.54
N LEU A 213 -12.48 -10.91 8.09
CA LEU A 213 -11.12 -10.96 7.55
C LEU A 213 -11.12 -11.51 6.14
N MET A 214 -11.73 -12.67 6.00
CA MET A 214 -11.73 -13.41 4.76
C MET A 214 -12.48 -12.68 3.67
N ARG A 215 -13.64 -12.10 3.97
CA ARG A 215 -14.33 -11.20 3.02
C ARG A 215 -13.46 -10.02 2.60
N THR A 216 -12.68 -9.45 3.51
CA THR A 216 -11.81 -8.30 3.20
C THR A 216 -10.61 -8.71 2.34
N LEU A 217 -10.03 -9.87 2.62
CA LEU A 217 -8.95 -10.46 1.81
C LEU A 217 -9.46 -10.86 0.42
N ASP A 218 -10.64 -11.47 0.33
CA ASP A 218 -11.28 -11.86 -0.93
C ASP A 218 -11.64 -10.64 -1.78
N LEU A 219 -12.14 -9.56 -1.17
CA LEU A 219 -12.37 -8.30 -1.88
C LEU A 219 -11.05 -7.75 -2.42
N ALA A 220 -10.00 -7.68 -1.60
CA ALA A 220 -8.70 -7.21 -2.08
C ALA A 220 -8.07 -8.13 -3.14
N ALA A 221 -8.26 -9.45 -3.04
CA ALA A 221 -7.77 -10.44 -4.00
C ALA A 221 -8.55 -10.42 -5.32
N SER A 222 -9.88 -10.30 -5.25
CA SER A 222 -10.77 -10.21 -6.40
C SER A 222 -10.62 -8.88 -7.11
N GLU A 223 -10.41 -7.78 -6.39
CA GLU A 223 -9.98 -6.52 -6.96
C GLU A 223 -8.64 -6.68 -7.68
N ASN A 224 -7.61 -7.24 -7.04
CA ASN A 224 -6.32 -7.49 -7.69
C ASN A 224 -6.43 -8.43 -8.92
N SER A 225 -7.37 -9.40 -8.91
CA SER A 225 -7.58 -10.34 -10.01
C SER A 225 -8.39 -9.72 -11.16
N ARG A 226 -9.45 -8.95 -10.86
CA ARG A 226 -10.21 -8.14 -11.81
C ARG A 226 -9.32 -7.04 -12.43
N GLN A 227 -8.43 -6.42 -11.65
CA GLN A 227 -7.42 -5.47 -12.09
C GLN A 227 -6.44 -6.09 -13.11
N MET A 228 -6.07 -7.38 -12.94
CA MET A 228 -5.21 -8.11 -13.88
C MET A 228 -5.95 -8.63 -15.13
N GLN A 229 -7.26 -8.90 -15.04
CA GLN A 229 -8.10 -9.32 -16.17
C GLN A 229 -8.54 -8.14 -17.04
N ARG A 230 -8.92 -6.99 -16.46
CA ARG A 230 -9.28 -5.78 -17.21
C ARG A 230 -8.13 -5.20 -18.05
N LEU A 231 -6.87 -5.45 -17.67
CA LEU A 231 -5.71 -5.12 -18.50
C LEU A 231 -5.57 -5.98 -19.78
N LYS A 232 -6.40 -7.02 -19.93
CA LYS A 232 -6.44 -7.87 -21.14
C LYS A 232 -7.70 -7.67 -21.97
N GLU A 233 -8.74 -7.04 -21.44
CA GLU A 233 -10.07 -7.01 -22.06
C GLU A 233 -10.65 -5.59 -21.94
N GLU A 234 -10.33 -4.73 -22.90
CA GLU A 234 -11.17 -3.59 -23.26
C GLU A 234 -12.27 -4.08 -24.22
N GLU A 235 -13.41 -4.48 -23.67
CA GLU A 235 -14.75 -4.08 -24.15
C GLU A 235 -15.84 -4.83 -23.37
N LYS A 236 -16.90 -4.09 -23.07
CA LYS A 236 -18.26 -4.52 -22.72
C LYS A 236 -18.63 -4.61 -21.22
N ASP A 237 -19.06 -3.45 -20.76
CA ASP A 237 -20.25 -3.14 -19.94
C ASP A 237 -20.64 -4.07 -18.76
N LEU A 238 -20.35 -3.49 -17.59
CA LEU A 238 -20.96 -3.60 -16.26
C LEU A 238 -22.46 -3.29 -16.28
N GLU A 239 -23.29 -3.67 -15.31
CA GLU A 239 -23.24 -4.55 -14.12
C GLU A 239 -24.67 -4.55 -13.55
N GLU A 240 -24.95 -5.37 -12.54
CA GLU A 240 -25.30 -4.82 -11.21
C GLU A 240 -25.54 -5.94 -10.18
N SER A 241 -24.99 -5.76 -8.96
CA SER A 241 -25.75 -6.09 -7.73
C SER A 241 -25.14 -5.56 -6.43
N LYS A 242 -25.96 -4.74 -5.76
CA LYS A 242 -26.36 -4.70 -4.32
C LYS A 242 -25.30 -4.62 -3.20
N ILE A 243 -25.47 -3.55 -2.40
CA ILE A 243 -24.78 -3.24 -1.14
C ILE A 243 -25.58 -3.80 0.05
N GLN A 244 -24.90 -4.46 1.01
CA GLN A 244 -25.45 -4.88 2.30
C GLN A 244 -24.65 -4.25 3.47
N LYS A 245 -25.38 -3.80 4.51
CA LYS A 245 -24.88 -3.13 5.74
C LYS A 245 -23.82 -3.95 6.51
N ARG A 246 -22.82 -3.28 7.11
CA ARG A 246 -21.76 -3.86 7.97
C ARG A 246 -21.72 -3.23 9.37
N THR A 247 -21.32 -4.04 10.34
CA THR A 247 -21.09 -3.78 11.78
C THR A 247 -19.76 -3.05 12.05
N ASP A 248 -19.71 -2.19 13.07
CA ASP A 248 -18.65 -1.22 13.41
C ASP A 248 -17.36 -1.78 14.09
N GLU A 249 -16.70 -2.79 13.53
CA GLU A 249 -15.41 -3.28 14.06
C GLU A 249 -14.19 -2.51 13.50
N ASN A 250 -13.57 -1.62 14.27
CA ASN A 250 -12.42 -0.84 13.83
C ASN A 250 -11.09 -1.63 13.92
N TRP A 251 -10.53 -2.08 12.79
CA TRP A 251 -9.38 -3.00 12.76
C TRP A 251 -8.01 -2.31 12.95
N PHE A 252 -7.99 -0.98 13.01
CA PHE A 252 -6.76 -0.23 13.30
C PHE A 252 -6.23 -0.48 14.72
N GLY A 253 -7.04 -1.06 15.62
CA GLY A 253 -6.63 -1.47 16.96
C GLY A 253 -5.99 -2.86 17.05
N GLY A 254 -5.84 -3.57 15.92
CA GLY A 254 -5.42 -4.97 15.88
C GLY A 254 -6.58 -5.95 16.04
N ILE A 255 -6.35 -7.19 15.64
CA ILE A 255 -7.32 -8.28 15.63
C ILE A 255 -6.98 -9.24 16.78
N PRO A 256 -7.86 -9.41 17.78
CA PRO A 256 -7.66 -10.41 18.82
C PRO A 256 -7.59 -11.81 18.22
N ALA A 257 -6.59 -12.58 18.60
CA ALA A 257 -6.41 -13.96 18.17
C ALA A 257 -5.91 -14.81 19.34
N ARG A 258 -5.97 -16.14 19.19
CA ARG A 258 -5.33 -17.07 20.11
C ARG A 258 -4.40 -18.01 19.38
N SER A 259 -3.27 -18.32 20.01
CA SER A 259 -2.45 -19.47 19.62
C SER A 259 -3.19 -20.76 20.00
N ARG A 260 -2.87 -21.85 19.32
CA ARG A 260 -3.34 -23.19 19.70
C ARG A 260 -2.95 -23.59 21.13
N ASN A 261 -1.86 -23.01 21.64
CA ASN A 261 -1.41 -23.24 23.02
C ASN A 261 -2.18 -22.39 24.06
N GLY A 262 -3.14 -21.57 23.62
CA GLY A 262 -3.98 -20.74 24.49
C GLY A 262 -3.48 -19.31 24.71
N ASP A 263 -2.32 -18.95 24.17
CA ASP A 263 -1.77 -17.59 24.26
C ASP A 263 -2.68 -16.57 23.57
N ASN A 264 -2.94 -15.45 24.25
CA ASN A 264 -3.69 -14.35 23.66
C ASN A 264 -2.76 -13.47 22.82
N LEU A 265 -3.16 -13.21 21.59
CA LEU A 265 -2.38 -12.47 20.59
C LEU A 265 -3.19 -11.29 20.07
N LEU A 266 -2.49 -10.23 19.66
CA LEU A 266 -3.07 -9.11 18.94
C LEU A 266 -2.39 -9.02 17.57
N VAL A 267 -3.16 -9.24 16.51
CA VAL A 267 -2.64 -9.38 15.14
C VAL A 267 -2.88 -8.10 14.35
N PHE A 268 -1.83 -7.56 13.76
CA PHE A 268 -1.92 -6.45 12.81
C PHE A 268 -1.70 -6.97 11.39
N LEU A 269 -2.65 -6.69 10.50
CA LEU A 269 -2.63 -7.18 9.12
C LEU A 269 -2.70 -6.02 8.13
N GLY A 270 -2.00 -6.19 7.00
CA GLY A 270 -2.15 -5.33 5.85
C GLY A 270 -1.59 -6.00 4.61
N ILE A 271 -2.22 -5.77 3.47
CA ILE A 271 -1.77 -6.27 2.19
C ILE A 271 -0.71 -5.31 1.67
N ILE A 272 0.45 -5.84 1.29
CA ILE A 272 1.57 -5.08 0.74
C ILE A 272 1.91 -5.55 -0.68
N ASP A 273 2.73 -4.77 -1.39
CA ASP A 273 3.26 -5.13 -2.71
C ASP A 273 2.21 -5.38 -3.82
N ILE A 274 1.02 -4.77 -3.73
CA ILE A 274 -0.08 -4.97 -4.70
C ILE A 274 0.24 -4.53 -6.14
N LEU A 275 1.26 -3.67 -6.33
CA LEU A 275 1.63 -3.16 -7.65
C LEU A 275 2.57 -4.10 -8.42
N GLN A 276 3.09 -5.16 -7.78
CA GLN A 276 3.92 -6.13 -8.45
C GLN A 276 3.03 -7.06 -9.29
N SER A 277 3.16 -6.98 -10.62
CA SER A 277 2.52 -7.91 -11.56
C SER A 277 3.06 -9.33 -11.35
N TYR A 278 2.47 -10.05 -10.39
CA TYR A 278 2.59 -11.49 -10.27
C TYR A 278 1.22 -12.08 -10.61
N ARG A 279 1.21 -13.22 -11.31
CA ARG A 279 0.02 -14.08 -11.47
C ARG A 279 -0.45 -14.52 -10.07
N LEU A 280 -1.29 -13.71 -9.43
CA LEU A 280 -1.91 -13.98 -8.13
C LEU A 280 -2.88 -15.18 -8.20
N SER A 281 -3.30 -15.54 -9.41
CA SER A 281 -4.20 -16.67 -9.69
C SER A 281 -3.67 -18.06 -9.29
N LYS A 282 -2.43 -18.17 -8.80
CA LYS A 282 -1.87 -19.42 -8.25
C LYS A 282 -1.40 -19.32 -6.79
N LYS A 283 -1.48 -18.15 -6.15
CA LYS A 283 -0.78 -17.89 -4.87
C LYS A 283 -1.70 -17.82 -3.64
N LEU A 284 -2.98 -17.50 -3.81
CA LEU A 284 -3.91 -17.38 -2.68
C LEU A 284 -4.59 -18.69 -2.26
N GLU A 285 -4.56 -19.71 -3.10
CA GLU A 285 -5.16 -21.02 -2.82
C GLU A 285 -4.49 -21.75 -1.63
N HIS A 286 -3.29 -21.31 -1.24
CA HIS A 286 -2.48 -21.97 -0.21
C HIS A 286 -2.27 -21.14 1.07
N THR A 287 -2.40 -19.79 1.08
CA THR A 287 -2.36 -19.00 2.34
C THR A 287 -3.53 -19.34 3.25
N TRP A 288 -4.67 -19.66 2.64
CA TRP A 288 -5.95 -19.91 3.30
C TRP A 288 -5.93 -21.10 4.27
N LYS A 289 -5.01 -22.05 4.08
CA LYS A 289 -4.94 -23.28 4.88
C LYS A 289 -4.27 -23.11 6.25
N ALA A 290 -3.77 -21.92 6.57
CA ALA A 290 -3.01 -21.66 7.80
C ALA A 290 -3.79 -20.83 8.85
N VAL A 291 -5.03 -20.43 8.58
CA VAL A 291 -5.91 -19.77 9.56
C VAL A 291 -7.10 -20.68 9.77
N VAL A 292 -7.33 -21.08 11.01
CA VAL A 292 -8.33 -22.07 11.39
C VAL A 292 -9.38 -21.38 12.25
N TYR A 293 -10.64 -21.69 12.01
CA TYR A 293 -11.76 -21.33 12.88
C TYR A 293 -12.14 -22.56 13.71
N ASP A 294 -12.65 -22.35 14.93
CA ASP A 294 -13.36 -23.39 15.70
C ASP A 294 -14.87 -23.29 15.40
#